data_AF-A0A6A3BG30-F1
#
_entry.id   AF-A0A6A3BG30-F1
#
_cell.length_a   1.000
_cell.length_b   1.000
_cell.length_c   1.000
_cell.angle_alpha   90.00
_cell.angle_beta   90.00
_cell.angle_gamma   90.00
#
_symmetry.space_group_name_H-M   'P 1'
#
loop_
_entity.id
_entity.type
_entity.pdbx_description
1 polymer ?
#
loop_
_entity_poly.entity_id
_entity_poly.type
_entity_poly.pdbx_seq_one_letter_code
_entity_poly.pdbx_strand_id
1 'polypeptide(L)'
;MATELEELLGFLTAPSPPVKKAAVDIVRGLTGSEDGLHSLSNYASSVLPSLSRLLADDKEVSEPAAEALVNLSQNAGLAAKMVEMGMIKIAMDLLYKPGSSITRLLVMLLVNITQLNDGVSSSLQVLLSCPMTY
;
A
#
# COMPACT_ATOMS: atom_id res chain seq x y z
N MET A 1 16.27 -17.83 -13.20
CA MET A 1 16.74 -17.39 -11.87
C MET A 1 15.86 -16.24 -11.45
N ALA A 2 15.38 -16.24 -10.21
CA ALA A 2 14.70 -15.07 -9.68
C ALA A 2 15.72 -13.92 -9.55
N THR A 3 15.30 -12.68 -9.79
CA THR A 3 16.16 -11.52 -9.47
C THR A 3 16.21 -11.32 -7.95
N GLU A 4 17.21 -10.60 -7.45
CA GLU A 4 17.30 -10.25 -6.02
C GLU A 4 16.03 -9.55 -5.53
N LEU A 5 15.42 -8.72 -6.39
CA LEU A 5 14.18 -8.03 -6.08
C LEU A 5 12.98 -8.98 -6.03
N GLU A 6 12.90 -9.97 -6.93
CA GLU A 6 11.85 -11.00 -6.89
C GLU A 6 11.92 -11.84 -5.62
N GLU A 7 13.14 -12.22 -5.20
CA GLU A 7 13.36 -12.93 -3.93
C GLU A 7 12.93 -12.07 -2.74
N LEU A 8 13.32 -10.78 -2.72
CA LEU A 8 12.91 -9.84 -1.69
C LEU A 8 11.37 -9.74 -1.59
N LEU A 9 10.68 -9.61 -2.72
CA LEU A 9 9.21 -9.54 -2.72
C LEU A 9 8.56 -10.85 -2.23
N GLY A 10 9.20 -12.00 -2.48
CA GLY A 10 8.77 -13.29 -1.93
C GLY A 10 8.81 -13.33 -0.40
N PHE A 11 9.74 -12.62 0.24
CA PHE A 11 9.83 -12.55 1.69
C PHE A 11 8.71 -11.72 2.35
N LEU A 12 7.99 -10.88 1.61
CA LEU A 12 6.82 -10.16 2.13
C LEU A 12 5.67 -11.09 2.54
N THR A 13 5.66 -12.33 2.03
CA THR A 13 4.69 -13.36 2.42
C THR A 13 5.29 -14.43 3.34
N ALA A 14 6.50 -14.22 3.86
CA ALA A 14 7.15 -15.19 4.73
C ALA A 14 6.32 -15.41 6.01
N PRO A 15 6.24 -16.66 6.51
CA PRO A 15 5.54 -16.96 7.76
C PRO A 15 6.28 -16.43 8.99
N SER A 16 7.58 -16.14 8.85
CA SER A 16 8.44 -15.63 9.92
C SER A 16 8.27 -14.11 10.04
N PRO A 17 7.74 -13.59 11.17
CA PRO A 17 7.57 -12.14 11.37
C PRO A 17 8.87 -11.33 11.23
N PRO A 18 10.03 -11.77 11.77
CA PRO A 18 11.30 -11.06 11.57
C PRO A 18 11.72 -10.95 10.10
N VAL A 19 11.49 -12.01 9.30
CA VAL A 19 11.81 -12.01 7.87
C VAL A 19 10.89 -11.06 7.11
N LYS A 20 9.59 -11.14 7.39
CA LYS A 20 8.60 -10.25 6.79
C LYS A 20 8.90 -8.78 7.12
N LYS A 21 9.25 -8.48 8.38
CA LYS A 21 9.66 -7.13 8.83
C LYS A 21 10.89 -6.63 8.07
N ALA A 22 11.96 -7.43 8.03
CA ALA A 22 13.18 -7.06 7.31
C ALA A 22 12.90 -6.81 5.83
N ALA A 23 12.06 -7.64 5.20
CA ALA A 23 11.68 -7.47 3.81
C ALA A 23 10.92 -6.15 3.56
N VAL A 24 9.93 -5.83 4.39
CA VAL A 24 9.17 -4.58 4.24
C VAL A 24 10.03 -3.34 4.52
N ASP A 25 10.96 -3.41 5.48
CA ASP A 25 11.90 -2.32 5.77
C ASP A 25 12.83 -2.04 4.59
N ILE A 26 13.32 -3.08 3.91
CA ILE A 26 14.14 -2.93 2.70
C ILE A 26 13.29 -2.33 1.57
N VAL A 27 12.08 -2.85 1.33
CA VAL A 27 11.17 -2.30 0.30
C VAL A 27 10.86 -0.83 0.57
N ARG A 28 10.55 -0.46 1.82
CA ARG A 28 10.37 0.92 2.24
C ARG A 28 11.61 1.76 1.92
N GLY A 29 12.81 1.28 2.25
CA GLY A 29 14.07 1.95 1.94
C GLY A 29 14.24 2.23 0.44
N LEU A 30 13.90 1.26 -0.42
CA LEU A 30 13.93 1.42 -1.88
C LEU A 30 12.94 2.48 -2.39
N THR A 31 11.79 2.66 -1.74
CA THR A 31 10.85 3.74 -2.12
C THR A 31 11.36 5.14 -1.80
N GLY A 32 12.47 5.28 -1.06
CA GLY A 32 13.10 6.55 -0.72
C GLY A 32 14.06 7.10 -1.79
N SER A 33 14.31 6.36 -2.88
CA SER A 33 15.16 6.80 -3.98
C SER A 33 14.47 6.65 -5.33
N GLU A 34 14.86 7.47 -6.32
CA GLU A 34 14.30 7.39 -7.68
C GLU A 34 14.60 6.03 -8.34
N ASP A 35 15.82 5.52 -8.21
CA ASP A 35 16.22 4.21 -8.76
C ASP A 35 15.44 3.06 -8.14
N GLY A 36 15.22 3.10 -6.82
CA GLY A 36 14.46 2.08 -6.11
C GLY A 36 12.98 2.13 -6.46
N LEU A 37 12.39 3.33 -6.58
CA LEU A 37 11.03 3.53 -7.08
C LEU A 37 10.85 3.00 -8.51
N HIS A 38 11.78 3.35 -9.41
CA HIS A 38 11.76 2.85 -10.79
C HIS A 38 11.82 1.32 -10.81
N SER A 39 12.74 0.73 -10.05
CA SER A 39 12.88 -0.72 -9.93
C SER A 39 11.60 -1.38 -9.42
N LEU A 40 11.00 -0.87 -8.35
CA LEU A 40 9.75 -1.39 -7.78
C LEU A 40 8.56 -1.21 -8.72
N SER A 41 8.53 -0.15 -9.54
CA SER A 41 7.45 0.10 -10.50
C SER A 41 7.33 -1.00 -11.56
N ASN A 42 8.46 -1.60 -11.97
CA ASN A 42 8.48 -2.75 -12.88
C ASN A 42 7.83 -4.00 -12.27
N TYR A 43 7.73 -4.04 -10.93
CA TYR A 43 7.13 -5.13 -10.15
C TYR A 43 5.81 -4.73 -9.51
N ALA A 44 5.15 -3.67 -9.97
CA ALA A 44 3.91 -3.12 -9.42
C ALA A 44 2.82 -4.18 -9.15
N SER A 45 2.65 -5.12 -10.09
CA SER A 45 1.64 -6.19 -9.99
C SER A 45 1.90 -7.20 -8.85
N SER A 46 3.13 -7.23 -8.31
CA SER A 46 3.51 -8.08 -7.18
C SER A 46 3.65 -7.28 -5.88
N VAL A 47 4.36 -6.14 -5.93
CA VAL A 47 4.65 -5.34 -4.73
C VAL A 47 3.39 -4.68 -4.17
N LEU A 48 2.50 -4.13 -5.00
CA LEU A 48 1.31 -3.41 -4.51
C LEU A 48 0.33 -4.33 -3.76
N PRO A 49 -0.06 -5.51 -4.30
CA PRO A 49 -0.88 -6.45 -3.53
C PRO A 49 -0.18 -6.97 -2.27
N SER A 50 1.13 -7.15 -2.32
CA SER A 50 1.89 -7.65 -1.17
C SER A 50 1.91 -6.63 -0.04
N LEU A 51 2.25 -5.37 -0.32
CA LEU A 51 2.21 -4.28 0.67
C LEU A 51 0.79 -4.03 1.19
N SER A 52 -0.23 -4.10 0.32
CA SER A 52 -1.64 -3.95 0.69
C SER A 52 -2.06 -4.95 1.77
N ARG A 53 -1.67 -6.24 1.64
CA ARG A 53 -1.96 -7.26 2.64
C ARG A 53 -1.30 -6.98 4.00
N LEU A 54 -0.09 -6.40 3.98
CA LEU A 54 0.67 -6.09 5.18
C LEU A 54 0.07 -4.95 6.01
N LEU A 55 -0.87 -4.18 5.46
CA LEU A 55 -1.57 -3.13 6.20
C LEU A 55 -2.45 -3.66 7.35
N ALA A 56 -2.81 -4.95 7.32
CA ALA A 56 -3.59 -5.61 8.37
C ALA A 56 -2.73 -6.30 9.44
N ASP A 57 -1.40 -6.31 9.28
CA ASP A 57 -0.45 -6.88 10.24
C ASP A 57 -0.20 -5.92 11.43
N ASP A 58 0.57 -6.37 12.42
CA ASP A 58 0.97 -5.56 13.57
C ASP A 58 1.73 -4.29 13.14
N LYS A 59 1.71 -3.27 14.01
CA LYS A 59 2.28 -1.93 13.74
C LYS A 59 3.69 -1.99 13.14
N GLU A 60 4.54 -2.88 13.64
CA GLU A 60 5.93 -2.99 13.19
C GLU A 60 6.08 -3.37 11.71
N VAL A 61 5.05 -3.95 11.09
CA VAL A 61 5.02 -4.36 9.69
C VAL A 61 4.08 -3.46 8.88
N SER A 62 2.92 -3.09 9.44
CA SER A 62 1.94 -2.27 8.74
C SER A 62 2.38 -0.82 8.55
N GLU A 63 3.15 -0.25 9.48
CA GLU A 63 3.69 1.12 9.37
C GLU A 63 4.68 1.26 8.20
N PRO A 64 5.76 0.46 8.09
CA PRO A 64 6.66 0.54 6.92
C PRO A 64 5.97 0.16 5.61
N ALA A 65 4.99 -0.75 5.63
CA ALA A 65 4.19 -1.07 4.44
C ALA A 65 3.37 0.14 3.96
N ALA A 66 2.72 0.84 4.89
CA ALA A 66 1.93 2.03 4.59
C ALA A 66 2.81 3.18 4.08
N GLU A 67 3.99 3.39 4.68
CA GLU A 67 4.95 4.38 4.16
C GLU A 67 5.42 4.07 2.74
N ALA A 68 5.74 2.80 2.44
CA ALA A 68 6.12 2.38 1.10
C ALA A 68 4.99 2.64 0.09
N LEU A 69 3.73 2.35 0.44
CA LEU A 69 2.57 2.65 -0.42
C LEU A 69 2.37 4.15 -0.62
N VAL A 70 2.55 4.98 0.41
CA VAL A 70 2.49 6.45 0.28
C VAL A 70 3.54 6.93 -0.72
N ASN A 71 4.77 6.46 -0.62
CA ASN A 71 5.84 6.84 -1.55
C ASN A 71 5.55 6.39 -2.99
N LEU A 72 5.12 5.13 -3.18
CA LEU A 72 4.77 4.60 -4.50
C LEU A 72 3.59 5.34 -5.13
N SER A 73 2.60 5.75 -4.33
CA SER A 73 1.40 6.46 -4.80
C SER A 73 1.67 7.89 -5.30
N GLN A 74 2.87 8.44 -5.08
CA GLN A 74 3.26 9.72 -5.70
C GLN A 74 3.44 9.57 -7.23
N ASN A 75 3.70 8.35 -7.72
CA ASN A 75 3.70 8.06 -9.14
C ASN A 75 2.25 7.83 -9.62
N ALA A 76 1.76 8.68 -10.53
CA ALA A 76 0.38 8.62 -11.02
C ALA A 76 0.00 7.26 -11.64
N GLY A 77 0.93 6.59 -12.34
CA GLY A 77 0.68 5.26 -12.91
C GLY A 77 0.53 4.17 -11.84
N LEU A 78 1.29 4.25 -10.75
CA LEU A 78 1.14 3.32 -9.62
C LEU A 78 -0.11 3.64 -8.80
N ALA A 79 -0.44 4.92 -8.60
CA ALA A 79 -1.68 5.33 -7.96
C ALA A 79 -2.91 4.84 -8.74
N ALA A 80 -2.90 4.91 -10.08
CA ALA A 80 -3.96 4.36 -10.92
C ALA A 80 -4.14 2.85 -10.70
N LYS A 81 -3.03 2.09 -10.67
CA LYS A 81 -3.07 0.65 -10.33
C LYS A 81 -3.61 0.39 -8.93
N MET A 82 -3.29 1.25 -7.95
CA MET A 82 -3.87 1.17 -6.60
C MET A 82 -5.39 1.38 -6.61
N VAL A 83 -5.91 2.29 -7.44
CA VAL A 83 -7.36 2.45 -7.63
C VAL A 83 -7.96 1.18 -8.21
N GLU A 84 -7.39 0.67 -9.31
CA GLU A 84 -7.87 -0.54 -10.00
C GLU A 84 -7.96 -1.76 -9.08
N MET A 85 -7.00 -1.92 -8.16
CA MET A 85 -6.99 -3.02 -7.19
C MET A 85 -7.87 -2.78 -5.96
N GLY A 86 -8.57 -1.65 -5.87
CA GLY A 86 -9.49 -1.35 -4.76
C GLY A 86 -8.82 -0.83 -3.48
N MET A 87 -7.62 -0.23 -3.58
CA MET A 87 -6.87 0.26 -2.41
C MET A 87 -7.66 1.28 -1.57
N ILE A 88 -8.51 2.10 -2.20
CA ILE A 88 -9.35 3.08 -1.49
C ILE A 88 -10.26 2.37 -0.48
N LYS A 89 -10.92 1.29 -0.89
CA LYS A 89 -11.80 0.52 0.00
C LYS A 89 -10.99 -0.07 1.17
N ILE A 90 -9.82 -0.63 0.88
CA ILE A 90 -8.93 -1.21 1.90
C ILE A 90 -8.50 -0.15 2.92
N ALA A 91 -8.07 1.03 2.46
CA ALA A 91 -7.66 2.12 3.34
C ALA A 91 -8.83 2.63 4.20
N MET A 92 -10.02 2.81 3.61
CA MET A 92 -11.22 3.21 4.35
C MET A 92 -11.63 2.17 5.40
N ASP A 93 -11.66 0.88 5.04
CA ASP A 93 -11.99 -0.22 5.96
C ASP A 93 -11.03 -0.25 7.17
N LEU A 94 -9.74 0.07 6.96
CA LEU A 94 -8.75 0.16 8.04
C LEU A 94 -8.86 1.44 8.88
N LEU A 95 -9.28 2.56 8.28
CA LEU A 95 -9.53 3.82 9.01
C LEU A 95 -10.73 3.72 9.94
N TYR A 96 -11.75 2.95 9.58
CA TYR A 96 -12.91 2.70 10.44
C TYR A 96 -12.63 1.74 11.60
N LYS A 97 -11.51 1.00 11.57
CA LYS A 97 -11.14 0.12 12.68
C LYS A 97 -10.60 0.93 13.86
N PRO A 98 -11.17 0.79 15.08
CA PRO A 98 -10.65 1.46 16.26
C PRO A 98 -9.22 0.96 16.56
N GLY A 99 -8.33 1.89 16.92
CA GLY A 99 -6.96 1.56 17.30
C GLY A 99 -5.97 1.40 16.14
N SER A 100 -6.32 1.79 14.90
CA SER A 100 -5.38 1.77 13.77
C SER A 100 -4.19 2.70 14.00
N SER A 101 -2.99 2.13 14.14
CA SER A 101 -1.74 2.87 14.36
C SER A 101 -1.23 3.62 13.13
N ILE A 102 -1.77 3.29 11.94
CA ILE A 102 -1.32 3.81 10.65
C ILE A 102 -2.30 4.82 10.04
N THR A 103 -3.27 5.30 10.82
CA THR A 103 -4.33 6.23 10.39
C THR A 103 -3.80 7.40 9.55
N ARG A 104 -2.73 8.07 10.00
CA ARG A 104 -2.14 9.20 9.27
C ARG A 104 -1.62 8.81 7.89
N LEU A 105 -0.96 7.65 7.78
CA LEU A 105 -0.39 7.17 6.53
C LEU A 105 -1.48 6.74 5.55
N LEU A 106 -2.56 6.13 6.05
CA LEU A 106 -3.73 5.80 5.23
C LEU A 106 -4.40 7.05 4.66
N VAL A 107 -4.52 8.13 5.45
CA VAL A 107 -5.02 9.42 4.95
C VAL A 107 -4.09 10.01 3.88
N MET A 108 -2.77 9.98 4.10
CA MET A 108 -1.80 10.45 3.09
C MET A 108 -1.90 9.64 1.78
N LEU A 109 -2.05 8.33 1.88
CA LEU A 109 -2.25 7.45 0.73
C LEU A 109 -3.54 7.82 -0.03
N LEU A 110 -4.65 8.03 0.69
CA LEU A 110 -5.90 8.48 0.08
C LEU A 110 -5.76 9.84 -0.60
N VAL A 111 -5.04 10.79 -0.02
CA VAL A 111 -4.76 12.10 -0.64
C VAL A 111 -3.99 11.93 -1.96
N ASN A 112 -3.02 11.04 -2.04
CA ASN A 112 -2.29 10.78 -3.28
C ASN A 112 -3.19 10.13 -4.33
N ILE A 113 -3.98 9.12 -3.94
CA ILE A 113 -4.84 8.38 -4.87
C ILE A 113 -6.01 9.26 -5.38
N THR A 114 -6.57 10.13 -4.54
CA THR A 114 -7.73 10.99 -4.89
C THR A 114 -7.35 12.21 -5.73
N GLN A 115 -6.07 12.45 -6.00
CA GLN A 115 -5.66 13.40 -7.03
C GLN A 115 -5.98 12.91 -8.45
N LEU A 116 -6.25 11.61 -8.62
CA LEU A 116 -6.72 11.03 -9.88
C LEU A 116 -8.25 11.11 -9.97
N ASN A 117 -8.78 11.45 -11.15
CA ASN A 117 -10.23 11.47 -11.40
C ASN A 117 -10.91 10.12 -11.08
N ASP A 118 -10.23 9.02 -11.40
CA ASP A 118 -10.70 7.66 -11.10
C ASP A 118 -10.67 7.38 -9.59
N GLY A 119 -9.71 7.97 -8.87
CA GLY A 119 -9.62 7.90 -7.42
C GLY A 119 -10.77 8.64 -6.73
N VAL A 120 -11.16 9.82 -7.22
CA VAL A 120 -12.35 10.56 -6.75
C VAL A 120 -13.61 9.74 -6.99
N SER A 121 -13.78 9.23 -8.21
CA SER A 121 -14.96 8.44 -8.59
C SER A 121 -15.10 7.18 -7.74
N SER A 122 -14.00 6.47 -7.50
CA SER A 122 -13.97 5.27 -6.66
C SER A 122 -14.26 5.59 -5.18
N SER A 123 -13.75 6.72 -4.67
CA SER A 123 -14.03 7.16 -3.30
C SER A 123 -15.51 7.48 -3.09
N LEU A 124 -16.13 8.17 -4.05
CA LEU A 124 -17.56 8.46 -4.03
C LEU A 124 -18.39 7.17 -4.07
N GLN A 125 -18.01 6.20 -4.90
CA GLN A 125 -18.68 4.89 -4.95
C GLN A 125 -18.59 4.15 -3.61
N VAL A 126 -17.42 4.12 -2.96
CA VAL A 126 -17.25 3.48 -1.66
C VAL A 126 -18.15 4.14 -0.61
N LEU A 127 -18.20 5.47 -0.57
CA LEU A 127 -19.07 6.21 0.37
C LEU A 127 -20.56 5.97 0.09
N LEU A 128 -20.98 6.00 -1.17
CA LEU A 128 -22.38 5.78 -1.57
C LEU A 128 -22.84 4.32 -1.36
N SER A 129 -21.91 3.37 -1.41
CA SER A 129 -22.19 1.94 -1.20
C SER A 129 -22.18 1.56 0.28
N CYS A 130 -21.73 2.45 1.17
CA CYS A 130 -21.82 2.23 2.60
C CYS A 130 -23.27 2.48 3.03
N PRO A 131 -24.02 1.48 3.52
CA PRO A 131 -25.35 1.74 4.06
C PRO A 131 -25.18 2.69 5.23
N MET A 132 -25.68 3.91 5.09
CA MET A 132 -25.74 4.90 6.16
C MET A 132 -26.65 4.35 7.26
N THR A 133 -26.11 3.51 8.14
CA THR A 133 -26.73 3.20 9.42
C THR A 133 -26.52 4.41 10.31
N TYR A 134 -27.46 5.36 10.21
CA TYR A 134 -27.74 6.34 11.25
C TYR A 134 -28.39 5.66 12.46
#